data_AF-A0A7C8EVV4-F1
#
_entry.id   AF-A0A7C8EVV4-F1
#
_cell.length_a   1.000
_cell.length_b   1.000
_cell.length_c   1.000
_cell.angle_alpha   90.00
_cell.angle_beta   90.00
_cell.angle_gamma   90.00
#
_symmetry.space_group_name_H-M   'P 1'
#
loop_
_entity.id
_entity.type
_entity.pdbx_description
1 polymer ?
#
loop_
_entity_poly.entity_id
_entity_poly.type
_entity_poly.pdbx_seq_one_letter_code
_entity_poly.pdbx_strand_id
1 'polypeptide(L)'
;MRFAFPPRFVVCLCLLGFVGSGCFYREPVRHLSSDICLITPNLTQKEVIATLGSPDLKQKGEQGEVWIYREVKKSFLRKTPYIGEKLGSENYDVVTITFVGDTVSTCLYRAYNEEEIKKTGIAISEPRAD
;
A
#
# COMPACT_ATOMS: atom_id res chain seq x y z
N MET A 1 12.33 -48.88 19.35
CA MET A 1 13.34 -48.07 18.62
C MET A 1 13.41 -46.69 19.26
N ARG A 2 14.50 -46.36 19.94
CA ARG A 2 14.73 -45.02 20.52
C ARG A 2 15.49 -44.19 19.48
N PHE A 3 14.79 -43.33 18.75
CA PHE A 3 15.43 -42.36 17.87
C PHE A 3 16.12 -41.30 18.74
N ALA A 4 17.40 -41.51 19.04
CA ALA A 4 18.26 -40.48 19.61
C ALA A 4 18.65 -39.54 18.48
N PHE A 5 17.79 -38.56 18.16
CA PHE A 5 18.16 -37.51 17.23
C PHE A 5 19.35 -36.73 17.83
N PRO A 6 20.49 -36.61 17.12
CA PRO A 6 21.62 -35.86 17.64
C PRO A 6 21.21 -34.40 17.83
N PRO A 7 21.69 -33.71 18.88
CA PRO A 7 21.27 -32.34 19.20
C PRO A 7 21.51 -31.37 18.05
N ARG A 8 22.49 -31.67 17.18
CA ARG A 8 22.79 -30.95 15.93
C ARG A 8 21.62 -30.96 14.93
N PHE A 9 20.87 -32.06 14.86
CA PHE A 9 19.73 -32.22 13.97
C PHE A 9 18.53 -31.39 14.45
N VAL A 10 18.32 -31.32 15.76
CA VAL A 10 17.29 -30.49 16.38
C VAL A 10 17.61 -29.00 16.18
N VAL A 11 18.87 -28.60 16.31
CA VAL A 11 19.31 -27.21 16.05
C VAL A 11 19.12 -26.82 14.59
N CYS A 12 19.49 -27.69 13.63
CA CYS A 12 19.24 -27.43 12.21
C CYS A 12 17.75 -27.33 11.88
N LEU A 13 16.91 -28.19 12.47
CA LEU A 13 15.46 -28.15 12.27
C LEU A 13 14.84 -26.86 12.82
N CYS A 14 15.30 -26.37 13.98
CA CYS A 14 14.87 -25.10 14.54
C CYS A 14 15.30 -23.89 13.70
N LEU A 15 16.54 -23.90 13.16
CA LEU A 15 17.01 -22.85 12.25
C LEU A 15 16.21 -22.83 10.94
N LEU A 16 15.90 -23.98 10.37
CA LEU A 16 15.04 -24.09 9.17
C LEU A 16 13.60 -23.63 9.44
N GLY A 17 13.04 -23.91 10.62
CA GLY A 17 11.72 -23.42 11.02
C GLY A 17 11.63 -21.90 11.15
N PHE A 18 12.71 -21.26 11.63
CA PHE A 18 12.80 -19.79 11.73
C PHE A 18 12.93 -19.10 10.38
N VAL A 19 13.61 -19.72 9.41
CA VAL A 19 13.74 -19.17 8.05
C VAL A 19 12.48 -19.43 7.21
N GLY A 20 11.80 -20.56 7.43
CA GLY A 20 10.62 -20.97 6.66
C GLY A 20 9.33 -20.21 6.98
N SER A 21 9.22 -19.60 8.16
CA SER A 21 8.00 -18.88 8.60
C SER A 21 7.90 -17.44 8.06
N GLY A 22 8.95 -16.93 7.38
CA GLY A 22 8.99 -15.56 6.84
C GLY A 22 8.38 -15.37 5.44
N CYS A 23 7.86 -16.41 4.79
CA CYS A 23 7.50 -16.33 3.37
C CYS A 23 6.04 -15.93 3.07
N PHE A 24 5.21 -15.64 4.07
CA PHE A 24 3.75 -15.65 3.89
C PHE A 24 2.97 -14.37 4.20
N TYR A 25 3.60 -13.20 4.18
CA TYR A 25 2.85 -11.92 4.23
C TYR A 25 3.42 -10.92 3.23
N ARG A 26 3.20 -11.17 1.94
CA ARG A 26 3.31 -10.15 0.90
C ARG A 26 1.91 -9.58 0.69
N GLU A 27 1.61 -8.49 1.40
CA GLU A 27 0.50 -7.61 1.00
C GLU A 27 0.72 -7.25 -0.49
N PRO A 28 -0.30 -7.38 -1.35
CA PRO A 28 -0.18 -6.97 -2.74
C PRO A 28 0.11 -5.46 -2.78
N VAL A 29 1.32 -5.13 -3.20
CA VAL A 29 1.75 -3.73 -3.34
C VAL A 29 1.09 -3.19 -4.60
N ARG A 30 0.34 -2.09 -4.46
CA ARG A 30 -0.54 -1.61 -5.52
C ARG A 30 0.14 -0.79 -6.62
N HIS A 31 1.38 -0.30 -6.57
CA HIS A 31 1.95 0.47 -7.70
C HIS A 31 1.05 1.59 -8.31
N LEU A 32 0.35 2.34 -7.46
CA LEU A 32 -0.54 3.45 -7.82
C LEU A 32 0.16 4.48 -8.73
N SER A 33 1.45 4.71 -8.49
CA SER A 33 2.31 5.59 -9.29
C SER A 33 2.45 5.16 -10.75
N SER A 34 2.34 3.87 -11.05
CA SER A 34 2.42 3.34 -12.41
C SER A 34 1.06 3.39 -13.09
N ASP A 35 0.00 2.95 -12.39
CA ASP A 35 -1.34 2.86 -12.97
C ASP A 35 -1.94 4.24 -13.24
N ILE A 36 -1.57 5.26 -12.45
CA ILE A 36 -2.09 6.62 -12.63
C ILE A 36 -1.65 7.25 -13.96
N CYS A 37 -0.53 6.81 -14.54
CA CYS A 37 -0.07 7.27 -15.85
C CYS A 37 -1.02 6.88 -16.98
N LEU A 38 -1.89 5.89 -16.76
CA LEU A 38 -2.92 5.47 -17.71
C LEU A 38 -4.18 6.35 -17.63
N ILE A 39 -4.30 7.18 -16.59
CA ILE A 39 -5.46 8.04 -16.41
C ILE A 39 -5.29 9.34 -17.18
N THR A 40 -6.10 9.51 -18.21
CA THR A 40 -6.18 10.73 -19.02
C THR A 40 -7.43 11.55 -18.70
N PRO A 41 -7.39 12.87 -18.89
CA PRO A 41 -8.61 13.67 -18.91
C PRO A 41 -9.57 13.12 -19.99
N ASN A 42 -10.88 13.11 -19.70
CA ASN A 42 -11.97 12.49 -20.47
C ASN A 42 -12.25 11.00 -20.24
N LEU A 43 -11.47 10.27 -19.43
CA LEU A 43 -11.87 8.91 -19.03
C LEU A 43 -13.14 8.94 -18.18
N THR A 44 -13.97 7.92 -18.33
CA THR A 44 -15.19 7.77 -17.53
C THR A 44 -14.89 7.22 -16.14
N GLN A 45 -15.79 7.47 -15.18
CA GLN A 45 -15.68 6.87 -13.83
C GLN A 45 -15.53 5.35 -13.88
N LYS A 46 -16.24 4.69 -14.79
CA LYS A 46 -16.19 3.23 -14.94
C LYS A 46 -14.83 2.73 -15.42
N GLU A 47 -14.20 3.42 -16.36
CA GLU A 47 -12.86 3.07 -16.85
C GLU A 47 -11.79 3.32 -15.77
N VAL A 48 -11.95 4.39 -14.99
CA VAL A 48 -11.08 4.65 -13.83
C VAL A 48 -11.19 3.51 -12.81
N ILE A 49 -12.40 3.03 -12.49
CA ILE A 49 -12.58 1.87 -11.62
C ILE A 49 -12.00 0.60 -12.27
N ALA A 50 -12.12 0.42 -13.59
CA ALA A 50 -11.54 -0.73 -14.25
C ALA A 50 -10.00 -0.74 -14.20
N THR A 51 -9.38 0.43 -14.19
CA THR A 51 -7.92 0.60 -14.21
C THR A 51 -7.33 0.61 -12.80
N LEU A 52 -7.93 1.39 -11.90
CA LEU A 52 -7.44 1.63 -10.54
C LEU A 52 -8.22 0.83 -9.48
N GLY A 53 -9.35 0.23 -9.81
CA GLY A 53 -10.24 -0.35 -8.80
C GLY A 53 -10.98 0.72 -7.98
N SER A 54 -11.56 0.27 -6.86
CA SER A 54 -12.33 1.12 -5.96
C SER A 54 -11.45 2.18 -5.28
N PRO A 55 -11.90 3.44 -5.19
CA PRO A 55 -11.18 4.47 -4.44
C PRO A 55 -11.32 4.27 -2.93
N ASP A 56 -10.33 4.75 -2.19
CA ASP A 56 -10.30 4.68 -0.72
C ASP A 56 -11.28 5.67 -0.08
N LEU A 57 -11.42 6.86 -0.68
CA LEU A 57 -12.41 7.85 -0.28
C LEU A 57 -13.09 8.45 -1.49
N LYS A 58 -14.40 8.65 -1.38
CA LYS A 58 -15.20 9.44 -2.31
C LYS A 58 -15.78 10.62 -1.57
N GLN A 59 -15.56 11.82 -2.10
CA GLN A 59 -16.07 13.06 -1.56
C GLN A 59 -16.75 13.85 -2.68
N LYS A 60 -17.74 14.67 -2.34
CA LYS A 60 -18.25 15.68 -3.29
C LYS A 60 -17.49 16.96 -3.05
N GLY A 61 -16.67 17.36 -4.03
CA GLY A 61 -16.03 18.66 -4.07
C GLY A 61 -16.93 19.72 -4.70
N GLU A 62 -16.50 20.98 -4.65
CA GLU A 62 -17.27 22.11 -5.20
C GLU A 62 -17.48 22.01 -6.72
N GLN A 63 -16.49 21.45 -7.43
CA GLN A 63 -16.49 21.32 -8.89
C GLN A 63 -17.03 19.97 -9.39
N GLY A 64 -17.33 19.03 -8.49
CA GLY A 64 -17.82 17.69 -8.84
C GLY A 64 -17.33 16.61 -7.87
N GLU A 65 -17.37 15.34 -8.29
CA GLU A 65 -16.94 14.24 -7.42
C GLU A 65 -15.41 14.16 -7.34
N VAL A 66 -14.89 13.96 -6.14
CA VAL A 66 -13.46 13.83 -5.87
C VAL A 66 -13.20 12.46 -5.28
N TRP A 67 -12.37 11.68 -5.97
CA TRP A 67 -11.96 10.37 -5.51
C TRP A 67 -10.50 10.41 -5.09
N ILE A 68 -10.20 9.80 -3.95
CA ILE A 68 -8.86 9.80 -3.39
C ILE A 68 -8.40 8.35 -3.29
N TYR A 69 -7.27 8.08 -3.91
CA TYR A 69 -6.55 6.81 -3.84
C TYR A 69 -5.28 7.01 -3.03
N ARG A 70 -4.96 6.06 -2.14
CA ARG A 70 -3.78 6.10 -1.28
C ARG A 70 -3.03 4.78 -1.36
N GLU A 71 -1.72 4.85 -1.44
CA GLU A 71 -0.84 3.68 -1.35
C GLU A 71 0.26 3.94 -0.33
N VAL A 72 0.48 2.98 0.56
CA VAL A 72 1.56 3.04 1.57
C VAL A 72 2.70 2.13 1.13
N LYS A 73 3.85 2.73 0.80
CA LYS A 73 5.07 2.02 0.42
C LYS A 73 6.00 1.91 1.62
N LYS A 74 5.95 0.76 2.30
CA LYS A 74 6.87 0.39 3.38
C LYS A 74 8.18 -0.16 2.81
N SER A 75 9.31 0.38 3.27
CA SER A 75 10.65 -0.14 2.91
C SER A 75 10.87 -1.58 3.41
N PHE A 76 11.78 -2.33 2.78
CA PHE A 76 12.11 -3.71 3.18
C PHE A 76 12.57 -3.82 4.64
N LEU A 77 13.33 -2.82 5.10
CA LEU A 77 13.77 -2.73 6.49
C LEU A 77 12.59 -2.47 7.43
N ARG A 78 11.60 -1.65 7.03
CA ARG A 78 10.35 -1.43 7.78
C ARG A 78 9.55 -2.72 7.97
N LYS A 79 9.59 -3.61 6.98
CA LYS A 79 8.91 -4.92 7.01
C LYS A 79 9.64 -5.96 7.86
N THR A 80 10.82 -5.65 8.40
CA THR A 80 11.59 -6.59 9.21
C THR A 80 11.02 -6.67 10.63
N PRO A 81 10.66 -7.86 11.13
CA PRO A 81 10.14 -8.00 12.49
C PRO A 81 11.17 -7.53 13.52
N TYR A 82 10.68 -7.02 14.67
CA TYR A 82 11.46 -6.57 15.82
C TYR A 82 12.27 -5.27 15.66
N ILE A 83 12.80 -4.96 14.48
CA ILE A 83 13.67 -3.77 14.27
C ILE A 83 13.09 -2.78 13.24
N GLY A 84 12.07 -3.19 12.47
CA GLY A 84 11.56 -2.42 11.34
C GLY A 84 10.96 -1.06 11.70
N GLU A 85 10.31 -0.93 12.85
CA GLU A 85 9.70 0.33 13.30
C GLU A 85 10.72 1.45 13.55
N LYS A 86 12.00 1.13 13.79
CA LYS A 86 13.05 2.14 14.05
C LYS A 86 13.97 2.40 12.87
N LEU A 87 14.12 1.46 11.94
CA LEU A 87 15.09 1.58 10.83
C LEU A 87 14.45 1.75 9.45
N GLY A 88 13.14 1.54 9.32
CA GLY A 88 12.45 1.65 8.05
C GLY A 88 11.77 2.99 7.84
N SER A 89 11.77 3.48 6.59
CA SER A 89 10.95 4.59 6.13
C SER A 89 9.62 4.12 5.51
N GLU A 90 8.62 5.00 5.58
CA GLU A 90 7.31 4.86 4.93
C GLU A 90 7.07 6.05 4.02
N ASN A 91 6.73 5.76 2.76
CA ASN A 91 6.32 6.75 1.78
C ASN A 91 4.84 6.53 1.44
N TYR A 92 4.13 7.63 1.22
CA TYR A 92 2.70 7.64 0.98
C TYR A 92 2.44 8.29 -0.37
N ASP A 93 1.89 7.51 -1.30
CA ASP A 93 1.45 8.01 -2.58
C ASP A 93 -0.05 8.32 -2.50
N VAL A 94 -0.42 9.55 -2.80
CA VAL A 94 -1.82 9.99 -2.81
C VAL A 94 -2.16 10.50 -4.21
N VAL A 95 -3.24 9.98 -4.75
CA VAL A 95 -3.82 10.44 -6.02
C VAL A 95 -5.21 11.00 -5.74
N THR A 96 -5.44 12.22 -6.19
CA THR A 96 -6.73 12.88 -6.14
C THR A 96 -7.24 13.04 -7.56
N ILE A 97 -8.37 12.40 -7.88
CA ILE A 97 -9.04 12.51 -9.17
C ILE A 97 -10.31 13.31 -8.98
N THR A 98 -10.46 14.39 -9.72
CA THR A 98 -11.67 15.20 -9.76
C THR A 98 -12.44 14.90 -11.04
N PHE A 99 -13.71 14.58 -10.88
CA PHE A 99 -14.66 14.31 -11.94
C PHE A 99 -15.62 15.49 -12.09
N VAL A 100 -15.91 15.85 -13.32
CA VAL A 100 -17.00 16.76 -13.66
C VAL A 100 -18.03 15.95 -14.43
N GLY A 101 -19.20 15.74 -13.83
CA GLY A 101 -20.15 14.74 -14.33
C GLY A 101 -19.57 13.32 -14.22
N ASP A 102 -19.47 12.63 -15.35
CA ASP A 102 -18.96 11.24 -15.43
C ASP A 102 -17.50 11.14 -15.93
N THR A 103 -16.87 12.28 -16.25
CA THR A 103 -15.53 12.30 -16.86
C THR A 103 -14.48 12.87 -15.93
N VAL A 104 -13.25 12.34 -16.01
CA VAL A 104 -12.07 12.86 -15.33
C VAL A 104 -11.77 14.26 -15.86
N SER A 105 -11.81 15.24 -14.96
CA SER A 105 -11.38 16.61 -15.22
C SER A 105 -9.92 16.80 -14.87
N THR A 106 -9.53 16.39 -13.65
CA THR A 106 -8.19 16.64 -13.12
C THR A 106 -7.70 15.42 -12.39
N CYS A 107 -6.41 15.11 -12.56
CA CYS A 107 -5.72 14.07 -11.82
C CYS A 107 -4.46 14.68 -11.19
N LEU A 108 -4.36 14.62 -9.87
CA LEU A 108 -3.23 15.13 -9.10
C LEU A 108 -2.58 13.99 -8.34
N TYR A 109 -1.30 13.72 -8.66
CA TYR A 109 -0.45 12.79 -7.91
C TYR A 109 0.45 13.57 -6.95
N ARG A 110 0.56 13.10 -5.71
CA ARG A 110 1.49 13.64 -4.72
C ARG A 110 2.05 12.54 -3.83
N ALA A 111 3.38 12.48 -3.77
CA ALA A 111 4.10 11.66 -2.81
C ALA A 111 4.33 12.46 -1.52
N TYR A 112 4.19 11.79 -0.38
CA TYR A 112 4.44 12.32 0.94
C TYR A 112 5.36 11.38 1.72
N ASN A 113 6.18 11.97 2.58
CA ASN A 113 6.91 11.21 3.60
C ASN A 113 6.07 11.10 4.90
N GLU A 114 6.45 10.19 5.80
CA GLU A 114 5.76 9.97 7.08
C GLU A 114 5.53 11.25 7.90
N GLU A 115 6.49 12.17 7.92
CA GLU A 115 6.34 13.44 8.64
C GLU A 115 5.40 14.43 7.94
N GLU A 116 5.38 14.43 6.61
CA GLU A 116 4.57 15.34 5.82
C GLU A 116 3.10 14.93 5.87
N ILE A 117 2.82 13.63 5.79
CA ILE A 117 1.44 13.14 5.86
C ILE A 117 0.81 13.42 7.23
N LYS A 118 1.60 13.26 8.31
CA LYS A 118 1.19 13.60 9.69
C LYS A 118 0.84 15.09 9.81
N LYS A 119 1.58 15.97 9.12
CA LYS A 119 1.31 17.42 9.11
C LYS A 119 0.07 17.80 8.29
N THR A 120 -0.24 17.05 7.23
CA THR A 120 -1.42 17.32 6.38
C THR A 120 -2.75 16.88 6.98
N GLY A 121 -2.77 16.13 8.09
CA GLY A 121 -4.02 15.70 8.74
C GLY A 121 -4.87 14.73 7.91
N ILE A 122 -4.31 14.15 6.85
CA ILE A 122 -4.97 13.09 6.07
C ILE A 122 -5.05 11.86 6.97
N ALA A 123 -6.26 11.42 7.32
CA ALA A 123 -6.47 10.23 8.15
C ALA A 123 -5.90 9.00 7.43
N ILE A 124 -4.77 8.50 7.93
CA ILE A 124 -4.17 7.25 7.49
C ILE A 124 -5.02 6.14 8.13
N SER A 125 -6.07 5.72 7.45
CA SER A 125 -6.73 4.45 7.79
C SER A 125 -5.70 3.34 7.56
N GLU A 126 -5.42 2.55 8.59
CA GLU A 126 -4.59 1.33 8.50
C GLU A 126 -5.00 0.48 7.29
N PRO A 127 -4.06 -0.30 6.71
CA PRO A 127 -4.40 -1.18 5.60
C PRO A 127 -5.59 -2.05 6.00
N ARG A 128 -6.62 -2.04 5.16
CA ARG A 128 -7.80 -2.88 5.30
C ARG A 128 -7.30 -4.33 5.38
N ALA A 129 -7.54 -4.98 6.51
CA ALA A 129 -7.40 -6.41 6.64
C ALA A 129 -8.63 -7.03 5.97
N ASP A 130 -8.47 -7.47 4.73
CA ASP A 130 -9.43 -8.37 4.07
C ASP A 130 -9.09 -9.83 4.40
#